data_AF-A0A426YRT0-F1
#
_entry.id   AF-A0A426YRT0-F1
#
_cell.length_a   1.000
_cell.length_b   1.000
_cell.length_c   1.000
_cell.angle_alpha   90.00
_cell.angle_beta   90.00
_cell.angle_gamma   90.00
#
_symmetry.space_group_name_H-M   'P 1'
#
loop_
_entity.id
_entity.type
_entity.pdbx_description
1 polymer ?
#
loop_
_entity_poly.entity_id
_entity_poly.type
_entity_poly.pdbx_seq_one_letter_code
_entity_poly.pdbx_strand_id
1 'polypeptide(L)'
;MYGQALGEAYQVLSDPVQRRAYDGLGKDGVSRENMLDGTAIFTLLFGSELFEDYIGHLAVASMASTELTSENGSPEKLQDMMKVFLFIIMKAVQREREEKLARFLKDFLNQYVSGDKEGFFHHADAEAKRLTKTGQ
;
A
#
# COMPACT_ATOMS: atom_id res chain seq x y z
N MET A 1 -10.33 11.39 -6.89
CA MET A 1 -11.37 10.49 -7.44
C MET A 1 -11.25 10.26 -8.95
N TYR A 2 -10.89 11.26 -9.78
CA TYR A 2 -10.73 11.08 -11.24
C TYR A 2 -9.61 10.12 -11.68
N GLY A 3 -8.49 10.07 -10.95
CA GLY A 3 -7.35 9.22 -11.32
C GLY A 3 -7.65 7.71 -11.25
N GLN A 4 -8.49 7.29 -10.31
CA GLN A 4 -8.87 5.89 -10.16
C GLN A 4 -9.74 5.42 -11.33
N ALA A 5 -10.79 6.17 -11.67
CA ALA A 5 -11.65 5.83 -12.81
C ALA A 5 -10.88 5.83 -14.14
N LEU A 6 -9.91 6.73 -14.30
CA LEU A 6 -9.06 6.77 -15.50
C LEU A 6 -8.09 5.57 -15.57
N GLY A 7 -7.48 5.19 -14.45
CA GLY A 7 -6.64 4.01 -14.35
C GLY A 7 -7.42 2.72 -14.62
N GLU A 8 -8.63 2.61 -14.07
CA GLU A 8 -9.55 1.49 -14.33
C GLU A 8 -9.91 1.39 -15.82
N ALA A 9 -10.31 2.51 -16.43
CA ALA A 9 -10.62 2.53 -17.86
C ALA A 9 -9.41 2.15 -18.71
N TYR A 10 -8.20 2.60 -18.34
CA TYR A 10 -6.99 2.23 -19.05
C TYR A 10 -6.69 0.73 -18.94
N GLN A 11 -6.78 0.14 -17.75
CA GLN A 11 -6.53 -1.29 -17.55
C GLN A 11 -7.50 -2.15 -18.38
N VAL A 12 -8.81 -1.83 -18.33
CA VAL A 12 -9.84 -2.57 -19.09
C VAL A 12 -9.68 -2.40 -20.59
N LEU A 13 -9.48 -1.16 -21.04
CA LEU A 13 -9.42 -0.86 -22.46
C LEU A 13 -8.07 -1.22 -23.07
N SER A 14 -6.97 -1.35 -22.30
CA SER A 14 -5.66 -1.73 -22.85
C SER A 14 -5.55 -3.23 -23.15
N ASP A 15 -6.23 -4.09 -22.38
CA ASP A 15 -6.28 -5.54 -22.63
C ASP A 15 -7.36 -5.88 -23.68
N PRO A 16 -7.00 -6.50 -24.82
CA PRO A 16 -7.95 -6.88 -25.88
C PRO A 16 -9.05 -7.88 -25.45
N VAL A 17 -8.82 -8.67 -24.40
CA VAL A 17 -9.79 -9.63 -23.84
C VAL A 17 -10.79 -8.89 -22.96
N GLN A 18 -10.30 -8.08 -22.01
CA GLN A 18 -11.17 -7.28 -21.14
C GLN A 18 -11.97 -6.24 -21.92
N ARG A 19 -11.35 -5.60 -22.93
CA ARG A 19 -12.04 -4.67 -23.83
C ARG A 19 -13.21 -5.34 -24.54
N ARG A 20 -13.01 -6.54 -25.10
CA ARG A 20 -14.08 -7.29 -25.76
C ARG A 20 -15.21 -7.69 -24.79
N ALA A 21 -14.88 -8.05 -23.57
CA ALA A 21 -15.87 -8.38 -22.56
C ALA A 21 -16.68 -7.14 -22.14
N TYR A 22 -16.02 -5.99 -22.01
CA TYR A 22 -16.66 -4.70 -21.77
C TYR A 22 -17.56 -4.27 -22.94
N ASP A 23 -17.10 -4.41 -24.18
CA ASP A 23 -17.86 -4.05 -25.37
C ASP A 23 -19.14 -4.89 -25.52
N GLY A 24 -19.14 -6.14 -25.03
CA GLY A 24 -20.28 -7.07 -25.13
C GLY A 24 -21.28 -6.98 -23.98
N LEU A 25 -20.82 -6.82 -22.74
CA LEU A 25 -21.65 -6.92 -21.53
C LEU A 25 -21.60 -5.64 -20.68
N GLY A 26 -20.94 -4.60 -21.16
CA GLY A 26 -20.69 -3.38 -20.40
C GLY A 26 -19.78 -3.65 -19.19
N LYS A 27 -19.94 -2.84 -18.15
CA LYS A 27 -19.10 -2.91 -16.95
C LYS A 27 -19.20 -4.25 -16.21
N ASP A 28 -20.30 -4.99 -16.39
CA ASP A 28 -20.55 -6.28 -15.72
C ASP A 28 -19.79 -7.46 -16.38
N GLY A 29 -19.28 -7.26 -17.60
CA GLY A 29 -18.44 -8.25 -18.29
C GLY A 29 -16.95 -8.18 -17.92
N VAL A 30 -16.54 -7.16 -17.17
CA VAL A 30 -15.14 -6.93 -16.82
C VAL A 30 -14.79 -7.65 -15.53
N SER A 31 -13.84 -8.58 -15.59
CA SER A 31 -13.23 -9.15 -14.39
C SER A 31 -12.36 -8.08 -13.70
N ARG A 32 -12.71 -7.77 -12.45
CA ARG A 32 -11.93 -6.86 -11.60
C ARG A 32 -10.78 -7.54 -10.88
N GLU A 33 -10.71 -8.87 -10.97
CA GLU A 33 -9.69 -9.68 -10.28
C GLU A 33 -8.28 -9.26 -10.74
N ASN A 34 -8.07 -8.98 -12.03
CA ASN A 34 -6.73 -8.62 -12.51
C ASN A 34 -6.42 -7.12 -12.47
N MET A 35 -7.24 -6.30 -11.79
CA MET A 35 -7.06 -4.84 -11.79
C MET A 35 -6.06 -4.42 -10.69
N LEU A 36 -5.00 -3.74 -11.10
CA LEU A 36 -3.98 -3.24 -10.19
C LEU A 36 -4.49 -1.98 -9.48
N ASP A 37 -4.33 -1.91 -8.15
CA ASP A 37 -4.64 -0.71 -7.39
C ASP A 37 -3.72 0.45 -7.80
N GLY A 38 -4.32 1.58 -8.19
CA GLY A 38 -3.57 2.75 -8.63
C GLY A 38 -2.67 3.34 -7.53
N THR A 39 -3.07 3.19 -6.25
CA THR A 39 -2.27 3.65 -5.11
C THR A 39 -1.04 2.76 -4.91
N ALA A 40 -1.22 1.44 -5.03
CA ALA A 40 -0.14 0.47 -5.03
C ALA A 40 0.88 0.70 -6.16
N ILE A 41 0.43 0.90 -7.41
CA ILE A 41 1.34 1.23 -8.52
C ILE A 41 2.07 2.52 -8.25
N PHE A 42 1.36 3.57 -7.82
CA PHE A 42 1.97 4.86 -7.51
C PHE A 42 3.07 4.71 -6.46
N THR A 43 2.91 3.82 -5.49
CA THR A 43 3.89 3.67 -4.42
C THR A 43 4.95 2.62 -4.72
N LEU A 44 4.71 1.69 -5.63
CA LEU A 44 5.77 0.91 -6.23
C LEU A 44 6.69 1.79 -7.09
N LEU A 45 6.12 2.72 -7.84
CA LEU A 45 6.87 3.59 -8.77
C LEU A 45 7.50 4.81 -8.09
N PHE A 46 6.82 5.36 -7.08
CA PHE A 46 7.17 6.64 -6.45
C PHE A 46 7.22 6.56 -4.93
N GLY A 47 7.00 5.39 -4.34
CA GLY A 47 7.15 5.18 -2.91
C GLY A 47 8.60 5.03 -2.51
N SER A 48 8.89 5.44 -1.29
CA SER A 48 10.22 5.31 -0.72
C SER A 48 10.16 4.54 0.59
N GLU A 49 11.14 3.66 0.76
CA GLU A 49 11.41 2.94 2.01
C GLU A 49 11.61 3.87 3.21
N LEU A 50 12.15 5.08 3.00
CA LEU A 50 12.36 6.06 4.07
C LEU A 50 11.09 6.49 4.80
N PHE A 51 9.91 6.34 4.16
CA PHE A 51 8.61 6.65 4.75
C PHE A 51 7.94 5.44 5.41
N GLU A 52 8.46 4.22 5.28
CA GLU A 52 7.80 3.00 5.77
C GLU A 52 7.55 3.03 7.28
N ASP A 53 8.47 3.58 8.05
CA ASP A 53 8.30 3.74 9.50
C ASP A 53 7.12 4.69 9.84
N TYR A 54 6.81 5.63 8.96
CA TYR A 54 5.74 6.62 9.14
C TYR A 54 4.39 6.19 8.59
N ILE A 55 4.36 5.70 7.34
CA ILE A 55 3.12 5.40 6.62
C ILE A 55 2.89 3.90 6.42
N GLY A 56 3.92 3.08 6.63
CA GLY A 56 3.91 1.63 6.41
C GLY A 56 4.31 1.24 5.00
N HIS A 57 4.49 -0.06 4.79
CA HIS A 57 4.73 -0.59 3.45
C HIS A 57 3.41 -0.56 2.66
N LEU A 58 3.34 0.26 1.61
CA LEU A 58 2.15 0.28 0.76
C LEU A 58 2.02 -0.98 -0.10
N ALA A 59 3.10 -1.74 -0.28
CA ALA A 59 3.11 -3.02 -1.00
C ALA A 59 2.34 -4.15 -0.30
N VAL A 60 2.13 -4.06 1.02
CA VAL A 60 1.26 -5.00 1.75
C VAL A 60 -0.23 -4.84 1.34
N ALA A 61 -0.62 -3.66 0.85
CA ALA A 61 -1.95 -3.42 0.28
C ALA A 61 -2.08 -3.99 -1.14
N SER A 62 -1.01 -3.91 -1.96
CA SER A 62 -1.01 -4.46 -3.33
C SER A 62 -1.01 -5.98 -3.39
N MET A 63 -0.41 -6.65 -2.40
CA MET A 63 -0.29 -8.11 -2.37
C MET A 63 -1.56 -8.84 -1.89
N ALA A 64 -2.50 -8.13 -1.27
CA ALA A 64 -3.87 -8.62 -1.08
C ALA A 64 -4.71 -8.45 -2.36
N SER A 65 -4.33 -7.50 -3.23
CA SER A 65 -5.02 -7.16 -4.48
C SER A 65 -4.61 -8.00 -5.68
N THR A 66 -3.86 -9.10 -5.51
CA THR A 66 -3.57 -10.04 -6.61
C THR A 66 -4.01 -11.44 -6.20
N GLU A 67 -5.12 -11.86 -6.78
CA GLU A 67 -5.50 -13.24 -7.09
C GLU A 67 -4.35 -14.06 -7.71
N LEU A 68 -3.31 -14.40 -6.96
CA LEU A 68 -2.24 -15.26 -7.48
C LEU A 68 -2.61 -16.75 -7.57
N THR A 69 -3.86 -17.17 -7.36
CA THR A 69 -4.24 -18.60 -7.55
C THR A 69 -5.72 -18.84 -7.89
N SER A 70 -6.27 -18.18 -8.92
CA SER A 70 -7.53 -18.66 -9.51
C SER A 70 -7.33 -19.41 -10.82
N GLU A 71 -6.25 -20.18 -10.99
CA GLU A 71 -6.24 -21.18 -12.08
C GLU A 71 -5.67 -22.53 -11.62
N ASN A 72 -6.59 -23.51 -11.58
CA ASN A 72 -6.42 -24.97 -11.59
C ASN A 72 -6.40 -25.75 -10.25
N GLY A 73 -7.60 -26.10 -9.77
CA GLY A 73 -7.90 -27.48 -9.33
C GLY A 73 -7.65 -27.91 -7.86
N SER A 74 -8.24 -27.22 -6.87
CA SER A 74 -8.42 -27.61 -5.43
C SER A 74 -7.16 -27.73 -4.54
N PRO A 75 -7.17 -27.36 -3.22
CA PRO A 75 -8.28 -27.27 -2.27
C PRO A 75 -8.47 -25.86 -1.66
N GLU A 76 -9.63 -25.24 -1.88
CA GLU A 76 -10.00 -23.90 -1.37
C GLU A 76 -9.62 -23.66 0.10
N LYS A 77 -9.78 -24.68 0.95
CA LYS A 77 -9.47 -24.60 2.40
C LYS A 77 -8.01 -24.28 2.73
N LEU A 78 -7.04 -24.74 1.93
CA LEU A 78 -5.62 -24.47 2.20
C LEU A 78 -5.25 -23.04 1.79
N GLN A 79 -5.79 -22.57 0.66
CA GLN A 79 -5.63 -21.18 0.23
C GLN A 79 -6.30 -20.21 1.20
N ASP A 80 -7.51 -20.54 1.68
CA ASP A 80 -8.21 -19.72 2.66
C ASP A 80 -7.46 -19.69 3.99
N MET A 81 -6.90 -20.82 4.44
CA MET A 81 -6.05 -20.85 5.62
C MET A 81 -4.79 -19.97 5.44
N MET A 82 -4.14 -20.04 4.27
CA MET A 82 -2.99 -19.19 3.95
C MET A 82 -3.35 -17.71 3.93
N LYS A 83 -4.52 -17.34 3.38
CA LYS A 83 -5.03 -15.96 3.40
C LYS A 83 -5.26 -15.47 4.84
N VAL A 84 -5.88 -16.30 5.68
CA VAL A 84 -6.10 -15.98 7.10
C VAL A 84 -4.78 -15.83 7.85
N PHE A 85 -3.83 -16.73 7.63
CA PHE A 85 -2.51 -16.66 8.24
C PHE A 85 -1.76 -15.39 7.81
N LEU A 86 -1.75 -15.12 6.50
CA LEU A 86 -1.16 -13.91 5.93
C LEU A 86 -1.80 -12.68 6.58
N PHE A 87 -3.13 -12.58 6.61
CA PHE A 87 -3.86 -11.49 7.28
C PHE A 87 -3.44 -11.28 8.73
N ILE A 88 -3.28 -12.36 9.51
CA ILE A 88 -2.83 -12.28 10.90
C ILE A 88 -1.42 -11.71 10.99
N ILE A 89 -0.49 -12.19 10.17
CA ILE A 89 0.89 -11.69 10.13
C ILE A 89 0.93 -10.22 9.75
N MET A 90 0.19 -9.80 8.72
CA MET A 90 0.11 -8.38 8.35
C MET A 90 -0.44 -7.51 9.47
N LYS A 91 -1.48 -7.96 10.17
CA LYS A 91 -2.03 -7.24 11.32
C LYS A 91 -1.01 -7.12 12.45
N ALA A 92 -0.21 -8.15 12.67
CA ALA A 92 0.86 -8.12 13.67
C ALA A 92 1.97 -7.14 13.28
N VAL A 93 2.47 -7.21 12.03
CA VAL A 93 3.50 -6.30 11.51
C VAL A 93 3.03 -4.85 11.54
N GLN A 94 1.79 -4.59 11.11
CA GLN A 94 1.22 -3.25 11.15
C GLN A 94 1.12 -2.73 12.58
N ARG A 95 0.67 -3.55 13.53
CA ARG A 95 0.59 -3.18 14.94
C ARG A 95 1.97 -2.87 15.52
N GLU A 96 2.95 -3.73 15.27
CA GLU A 96 4.32 -3.53 15.74
C GLU A 96 4.88 -2.20 15.22
N ARG A 97 4.67 -1.89 13.94
CA ARG A 97 5.08 -0.63 13.33
C ARG A 97 4.39 0.56 13.98
N GLU A 98 3.06 0.52 14.14
CA GLU A 98 2.29 1.58 14.79
C GLU A 98 2.77 1.83 16.23
N GLU A 99 3.07 0.78 16.98
CA GLU A 99 3.61 0.90 18.33
C GLU A 99 5.01 1.52 18.35
N LYS A 100 5.89 1.15 17.41
CA LYS A 100 7.21 1.78 17.25
C LYS A 100 7.07 3.26 16.90
N LEU A 101 6.21 3.59 15.94
CA LEU A 101 5.94 4.96 15.53
C LEU A 101 5.36 5.78 16.68
N ALA A 102 4.41 5.23 17.44
CA ALA A 102 3.82 5.91 18.60
C ALA A 102 4.87 6.23 19.67
N ARG A 103 5.78 5.29 19.97
CA ARG A 103 6.90 5.53 20.89
C ARG A 103 7.83 6.63 20.38
N PHE A 104 8.25 6.52 19.12
CA PHE A 104 9.10 7.52 18.47
C PHE A 104 8.47 8.92 18.52
N LEU A 105 7.21 9.07 18.08
CA LEU A 105 6.52 10.35 18.05
C LEU A 105 6.32 10.92 19.46
N LYS A 106 6.05 10.06 20.45
CA LYS A 106 5.96 10.48 21.85
C LYS A 106 7.28 11.07 22.32
N ASP A 107 8.39 10.37 22.10
CA ASP A 107 9.71 10.83 22.54
C ASP A 107 10.14 12.11 21.81
N PHE A 108 9.86 12.18 20.51
CA PHE A 108 10.09 13.36 19.69
C PHE A 108 9.29 14.58 20.18
N LEU A 109 7.99 14.43 20.44
CA LEU A 109 7.15 15.51 20.97
C LEU A 109 7.51 15.89 22.42
N ASN A 110 7.95 14.91 23.22
CA ASN A 110 8.39 15.15 24.59
C ASN A 110 9.58 16.11 24.66
N GLN A 111 10.47 16.11 23.66
CA GLN A 111 11.58 17.05 23.58
C GLN A 111 11.08 18.51 23.59
N TYR A 112 10.07 18.80 22.76
CA TYR A 112 9.43 20.10 22.71
C TYR A 112 8.70 20.44 24.02
N VAL A 113 7.92 19.49 24.54
CA VAL A 113 7.14 19.67 25.78
C VAL A 113 8.04 19.93 27.00
N SER A 114 9.21 19.30 27.03
CA SER A 114 10.21 19.47 28.11
C SER A 114 10.98 20.79 28.02
N GLY A 115 10.73 21.61 27.00
CA GLY A 115 11.31 22.94 26.83
C GLY A 115 12.46 23.02 25.83
N ASP A 116 12.97 21.90 25.31
CA ASP A 116 14.02 21.86 24.29
C ASP A 116 13.42 22.05 22.88
N LYS A 117 12.97 23.28 22.60
CA LYS A 117 12.36 23.62 21.31
C LYS A 117 13.37 23.62 20.17
N GLU A 118 14.58 24.14 20.41
CA GLU A 118 15.65 24.18 19.41
C GLU A 118 16.04 22.77 18.97
N GLY A 119 16.24 21.85 19.92
CA GLY A 119 16.55 20.45 19.60
C GLY A 119 15.43 19.75 18.83
N PHE A 120 14.17 20.02 19.19
CA PHE A 120 13.01 19.53 18.44
C PHE A 120 13.03 20.02 16.98
N PHE A 121 13.24 21.32 16.74
CA PHE A 121 13.28 21.87 15.38
C PHE A 121 14.45 21.32 14.57
N HIS A 122 15.63 21.17 15.19
CA HIS A 122 16.78 20.57 14.53
C HIS A 122 16.52 19.12 14.12
N HIS A 123 15.90 18.32 14.99
CA HIS A 123 15.52 16.95 14.66
C HIS A 123 14.46 16.93 13.54
N ALA A 124 13.42 17.77 13.62
CA ALA A 124 12.40 17.88 12.58
C ALA A 124 13.00 18.22 11.20
N ASP A 125 13.91 19.19 11.14
CA ASP A 125 14.58 19.63 9.92
C ASP A 125 15.54 18.55 9.38
N ALA A 126 16.31 17.89 10.25
CA ALA A 126 17.17 16.78 9.87
C ALA A 126 16.36 15.62 9.27
N GLU A 127 15.21 15.31 9.86
CA GLU A 127 14.34 14.25 9.39
C GLU A 127 13.65 14.61 8.08
N ALA A 128 13.17 15.85 7.92
CA ALA A 128 12.64 16.34 6.66
C ALA A 128 13.71 16.24 5.54
N LYS A 129 14.95 16.64 5.81
CA LYS A 129 16.09 16.50 4.89
C LYS A 129 16.45 15.04 4.59
N ARG A 130 16.23 14.12 5.52
CA ARG A 130 16.41 12.68 5.28
C ARG A 130 15.33 12.18 4.33
N LEU A 131 14.07 12.52 4.59
CA LEU A 131 12.91 12.08 3.82
C LEU A 131 12.85 12.66 2.40
N THR A 132 13.49 13.80 2.14
CA THR A 132 13.59 14.37 0.78
C THR A 132 14.65 13.71 -0.10
N LYS A 133 15.49 12.81 0.43
CA LYS A 133 16.46 12.03 -0.37
C LYS A 133 15.81 10.91 -1.21
N THR A 134 14.50 10.97 -1.38
CA THR A 134 13.68 9.95 -2.04
C THR A 134 13.56 10.27 -3.52
N GLY A 135 14.19 9.45 -4.36
CA GLY A 135 14.17 9.60 -5.82
C GLY A 135 15.54 9.78 -6.48
N GLN A 136 16.52 8.92 -6.17
CA GLN A 136 17.64 8.61 -7.08
C GLN A 136 17.58 7.14 -7.48
#